data_AF-A0A519K867-F1
#
_entry.id   AF-A0A519K867-F1
#
_cell.length_a   1.000
_cell.length_b   1.000
_cell.length_c   1.000
_cell.angle_alpha   90.00
_cell.angle_beta   90.00
_cell.angle_gamma   90.00
#
_symmetry.space_group_name_H-M   'P 1'
#
loop_
_entity.id
_entity.type
_entity.pdbx_description
1 polymer ?
#
loop_
_entity_poly.entity_id
_entity_poly.type
_entity_poly.pdbx_seq_one_letter_code
_entity_poly.pdbx_strand_id
1 'polypeptide(L)'
;MKPGTIRAWGWVHKWSSLVSTIFLLMLCITGLPLVFTHELDHILLGHDEQASVAADAPKLNLDQVLDVALSRHPGEVPAFMSFDEDRPVVNVTSVDPNGPPDKYTFQPIDQTTGEAAPLVAGHPVMEFILQLHTDMFLGLAGMLFLGAMGLLLVAALVSGVVLYAPFMRRLPFGTVRAKKAARTRWLDYHNLLGVVTVAWVLVVGVTGVVNTLAVPIIAYWKDTALKELTAAYDAPVSLTERSSLDAAVERAKLALPGK
;
A
#
# COMPACT_ATOMS: atom_id res chain seq x y z
N MET A 1 31.86 5.03 26.37
CA MET A 1 30.62 4.65 27.06
C MET A 1 30.96 3.77 28.27
N LYS A 2 30.22 3.88 29.37
CA LYS A 2 30.42 3.02 30.55
C LYS A 2 30.00 1.57 30.23
N PRO A 3 30.63 0.53 30.83
CA PRO A 3 30.29 -0.87 30.55
C PRO A 3 28.82 -1.23 30.78
N GLY A 4 28.18 -0.65 31.81
CA GLY A 4 26.76 -0.84 32.09
C GLY A 4 25.85 -0.34 30.96
N THR A 5 26.20 0.80 30.36
CA THR A 5 25.46 1.38 29.24
C THR A 5 25.53 0.50 27.99
N ILE A 6 26.71 -0.07 27.68
CA ILE A 6 26.88 -1.00 26.54
C ILE A 6 26.06 -2.27 26.75
N ARG A 7 26.02 -2.80 27.98
CA ARG A 7 25.19 -3.97 28.31
C ARG A 7 23.70 -3.70 28.13
N ALA A 8 23.21 -2.54 28.57
CA ALA A 8 21.81 -2.15 28.42
C ALA A 8 21.42 -2.04 26.93
N TRP A 9 22.19 -1.31 26.13
CA TRP A 9 21.94 -1.20 24.69
C TRP A 9 22.03 -2.55 23.97
N GLY A 10 23.00 -3.40 24.36
CA GLY A 10 23.12 -4.75 23.82
C GLY A 10 21.92 -5.64 24.16
N TRP A 11 21.33 -5.47 25.34
CA TRP A 11 20.11 -6.18 25.72
C TRP A 11 18.91 -5.70 24.90
N VAL A 12 18.73 -4.37 24.77
CA VAL A 12 17.67 -3.78 23.93
C VAL A 12 17.80 -4.27 22.49
N HIS A 13 18.97 -4.08 21.87
CA HIS A 13 19.22 -4.49 20.50
C HIS A 13 18.95 -5.98 20.28
N LYS A 14 19.41 -6.84 21.20
CA LYS A 14 19.22 -8.29 21.08
C LYS A 14 17.75 -8.67 21.07
N TRP A 15 16.97 -8.16 22.02
CA TRP A 15 15.57 -8.60 22.16
C TRP A 15 14.65 -7.91 21.17
N SER A 16 14.85 -6.62 20.89
CA SER A 16 14.06 -5.92 19.88
C SER A 16 14.29 -6.54 18.49
N SER A 17 15.56 -6.84 18.14
CA SER A 17 15.87 -7.51 16.88
C SER A 17 15.29 -8.93 16.84
N LEU A 18 15.51 -9.75 17.87
CA LEU A 18 15.09 -11.15 17.86
C LEU A 18 13.57 -11.29 17.68
N VAL A 19 12.79 -10.46 18.37
CA VAL A 19 11.33 -10.47 18.26
C VAL A 19 10.89 -9.95 16.90
N SER A 20 11.43 -8.83 16.42
CA SER A 20 11.00 -8.24 15.14
C SER A 20 11.44 -9.04 13.92
N THR A 21 12.55 -9.79 13.99
CA THR A 21 13.12 -10.51 12.83
C THR A 21 12.16 -11.54 12.25
N ILE A 22 11.37 -12.23 13.07
CA ILE A 22 10.41 -13.25 12.58
C ILE A 22 9.38 -12.60 11.65
N PHE A 23 8.84 -11.45 12.07
CA PHE A 23 7.84 -10.71 11.30
C PHE A 23 8.47 -9.98 10.12
N LEU A 24 9.67 -9.42 10.28
CA LEU A 24 10.43 -8.85 9.16
C LEU A 24 10.70 -9.90 8.08
N LEU A 25 11.05 -11.14 8.47
CA LEU A 25 11.26 -12.22 7.53
C LEU A 25 9.97 -12.54 6.76
N MET A 26 8.84 -12.63 7.45
CA MET A 26 7.53 -12.80 6.83
C MET A 26 7.23 -11.67 5.84
N LEU A 27 7.46 -10.40 6.24
CA LEU A 27 7.26 -9.23 5.38
C LEU A 27 8.19 -9.23 4.17
N CYS A 28 9.45 -9.68 4.30
CA CYS A 28 10.36 -9.77 3.17
C CYS A 28 9.96 -10.88 2.19
N ILE A 29 9.54 -12.05 2.70
CA ILE A 29 9.12 -13.19 1.87
C ILE A 29 7.84 -12.87 1.11
N THR A 30 6.89 -12.18 1.75
CA THR A 30 5.62 -11.79 1.13
C THR A 30 5.76 -10.52 0.29
N GLY A 31 6.60 -9.58 0.69
CA GLY A 31 6.80 -8.31 -0.01
C GLY A 31 7.54 -8.44 -1.34
N LEU A 32 8.49 -9.37 -1.47
CA LEU A 32 9.23 -9.57 -2.71
C LEU A 32 8.31 -9.95 -3.90
N PRO A 33 7.40 -10.94 -3.78
CA PRO A 33 6.38 -11.18 -4.80
C PRO A 33 5.47 -9.98 -5.06
N LEU A 34 5.07 -9.24 -4.02
CA LEU A 34 4.14 -8.13 -4.17
C LEU A 34 4.70 -6.97 -5.00
N VAL A 35 6.03 -6.78 -5.02
CA VAL A 35 6.68 -5.78 -5.90
C VAL A 35 6.47 -6.12 -7.38
N PHE A 36 6.31 -7.40 -7.71
CA PHE A 36 6.14 -7.89 -9.08
C PHE A 36 4.70 -8.39 -9.33
N THR A 37 3.71 -7.82 -8.65
CA THR A 37 2.33 -8.33 -8.73
C THR A 37 1.81 -8.32 -10.16
N HIS A 38 2.06 -7.26 -10.93
CA HIS A 38 1.61 -7.17 -12.31
C HIS A 38 2.26 -8.23 -13.21
N GLU A 39 3.58 -8.43 -13.08
CA GLU A 39 4.31 -9.44 -13.86
C GLU A 39 3.91 -10.85 -13.46
N LEU A 40 3.70 -11.10 -12.16
CA LEU A 40 3.27 -12.39 -11.66
C LEU A 40 1.83 -12.69 -12.06
N ASP A 41 0.91 -11.73 -11.92
CA ASP A 41 -0.48 -11.89 -12.37
C ASP A 41 -0.53 -12.14 -13.88
N HIS A 42 0.27 -11.45 -14.68
CA HIS A 42 0.37 -11.71 -16.11
C HIS A 42 0.87 -13.13 -16.44
N ILE A 43 1.86 -13.64 -15.69
CA ILE A 43 2.37 -15.01 -15.87
C ILE A 43 1.36 -16.05 -15.37
N LEU A 44 0.69 -15.79 -14.25
CA LEU A 44 -0.18 -16.73 -13.55
C LEU A 44 -1.58 -16.82 -14.15
N LEU A 45 -2.15 -15.70 -14.61
CA LEU A 45 -3.47 -15.63 -15.22
C LEU A 45 -3.42 -15.96 -16.72
N GLY A 46 -2.24 -15.95 -17.35
CA GLY A 46 -2.11 -16.12 -18.79
C GLY A 46 -2.61 -14.89 -19.54
N HIS A 47 -2.36 -14.84 -20.86
CA HIS A 47 -2.74 -13.72 -21.73
C HIS A 47 -4.27 -13.63 -21.93
N ASP A 48 -5.00 -13.27 -20.88
CA ASP A 48 -6.34 -12.71 -21.01
C ASP A 48 -6.21 -11.20 -21.31
N GLU A 49 -5.41 -10.86 -22.33
CA GLU A 49 -5.67 -9.70 -23.18
C GLU A 49 -6.97 -10.01 -23.93
N GLN A 50 -8.12 -10.05 -23.23
CA GLN A 50 -9.39 -10.09 -23.91
C GLN A 50 -9.54 -8.79 -24.68
N ALA A 51 -9.32 -8.93 -25.99
CA ALA A 51 -9.70 -8.08 -27.09
C ALA A 51 -9.70 -6.59 -26.74
N SER A 52 -8.61 -5.92 -27.09
CA SER A 52 -8.69 -4.51 -27.45
C SER A 52 -9.79 -4.37 -28.51
N VAL A 53 -11.00 -3.99 -28.07
CA VAL A 53 -11.97 -3.38 -28.97
C VAL A 53 -11.22 -2.21 -29.57
N ALA A 54 -11.16 -2.18 -30.90
CA ALA A 54 -10.28 -1.33 -31.70
C ALA A 54 -10.00 0.01 -31.02
N ALA A 55 -8.72 0.35 -30.83
CA ALA A 55 -8.28 1.55 -30.09
C ALA A 55 -8.93 2.87 -30.58
N ASP A 56 -9.47 2.87 -31.79
CA ASP A 56 -10.17 3.98 -32.45
C ASP A 56 -11.71 3.92 -32.37
N ALA A 57 -12.30 2.97 -31.64
CA ALA A 57 -13.74 2.95 -31.42
C ALA A 57 -14.18 4.18 -30.62
N PRO A 58 -15.29 4.85 -30.99
CA PRO A 58 -15.86 5.93 -30.19
C PRO A 58 -16.11 5.43 -28.76
N LYS A 59 -15.43 6.05 -27.79
CA LYS A 59 -15.63 5.74 -26.37
C LYS A 59 -16.88 6.45 -25.87
N LEU A 60 -17.64 5.74 -25.05
CA LEU A 60 -18.68 6.33 -24.21
C LEU A 60 -18.04 7.40 -23.31
N ASN A 61 -18.73 8.52 -23.17
CA ASN A 61 -18.34 9.55 -22.22
C ASN A 61 -18.59 9.07 -20.78
N LEU A 62 -18.02 9.78 -19.80
CA LEU A 62 -18.09 9.32 -18.41
C LEU A 62 -19.51 9.32 -17.83
N ASP A 63 -20.40 10.19 -18.32
CA ASP A 63 -21.79 10.23 -17.89
C ASP A 63 -22.56 9.00 -18.39
N GLN A 64 -22.33 8.60 -19.64
CA GLN A 64 -22.92 7.40 -20.24
C GLN A 64 -22.47 6.13 -19.50
N VAL A 65 -21.18 6.03 -19.16
CA VAL A 65 -20.65 4.91 -18.37
C VAL A 65 -21.33 4.85 -17.00
N LEU A 66 -21.47 6.00 -16.34
CA LEU A 66 -22.15 6.07 -15.05
C LEU A 66 -23.63 5.67 -15.15
N ASP A 67 -24.34 6.13 -16.17
CA ASP A 67 -25.74 5.79 -16.40
C ASP A 67 -25.92 4.28 -16.61
N VAL A 68 -25.03 3.64 -17.39
CA VAL A 68 -25.01 2.20 -17.56
C VAL A 68 -24.82 1.49 -16.22
N ALA A 69 -23.85 1.90 -15.41
CA ALA A 69 -23.58 1.30 -14.10
C ALA A 69 -24.79 1.38 -13.16
N LEU A 70 -25.46 2.53 -13.11
CA LEU A 70 -26.60 2.76 -12.24
C LEU A 70 -27.88 2.11 -12.77
N SER A 71 -28.00 1.92 -14.08
CA SER A 71 -29.12 1.15 -14.67
C SER A 71 -29.10 -0.32 -14.24
N ARG A 72 -27.92 -0.88 -14.01
CA ARG A 72 -27.73 -2.26 -13.51
C ARG A 72 -28.00 -2.38 -12.00
N HIS A 73 -27.79 -1.30 -11.26
CA HIS A 73 -28.00 -1.25 -9.81
C HIS A 73 -28.92 -0.07 -9.41
N PRO A 74 -30.23 -0.15 -9.71
CA PRO A 74 -31.16 0.93 -9.39
C PRO A 74 -31.23 1.19 -7.88
N GLY A 75 -31.13 2.47 -7.49
CA GLY A 75 -31.18 2.91 -6.09
C GLY A 75 -29.82 3.12 -5.43
N GLU A 76 -28.74 2.64 -6.05
CA GLU A 76 -27.39 2.98 -5.62
C GLU A 76 -27.00 4.40 -6.08
N VAL A 77 -26.08 5.00 -5.33
CA VAL A 77 -25.47 6.30 -5.67
C VAL A 77 -23.99 6.11 -5.99
N PRO A 78 -23.44 6.86 -6.95
CA PRO A 78 -22.01 6.79 -7.24
C PRO A 78 -21.20 7.29 -6.04
N ALA A 79 -20.17 6.53 -5.67
CA ALA A 79 -19.18 6.92 -4.68
C ALA A 79 -17.93 7.51 -5.36
N PHE A 80 -17.37 6.81 -6.35
CA PHE A 80 -16.23 7.28 -7.15
C PHE A 80 -16.08 6.48 -8.45
N MET A 81 -15.32 7.03 -9.40
CA MET A 81 -14.84 6.31 -10.58
C MET A 81 -13.32 6.25 -10.59
N SER A 82 -12.76 5.12 -11.02
CA SER A 82 -11.33 5.01 -11.35
C SER A 82 -11.15 4.60 -12.79
N PHE A 83 -10.03 5.04 -13.38
CA PHE A 83 -9.72 4.86 -14.79
C PHE A 83 -8.61 3.83 -14.91
N ASP A 84 -8.81 2.84 -15.77
CA ASP A 84 -7.76 1.91 -16.17
C ASP A 84 -6.87 2.62 -17.21
N GLU A 85 -5.55 2.67 -16.97
CA GLU A 85 -4.60 3.34 -17.88
C GLU A 85 -4.24 2.46 -19.08
N ASP A 86 -4.32 1.13 -18.92
CA ASP A 86 -3.90 0.14 -19.92
C ASP A 86 -5.07 -0.31 -20.80
N ARG A 87 -6.31 -0.18 -20.32
CA ARG A 87 -7.53 -0.63 -21.00
C ARG A 87 -8.55 0.50 -21.12
N PRO A 88 -9.44 0.49 -22.13
CA PRO A 88 -10.57 1.43 -22.18
C PRO A 88 -11.67 1.06 -21.17
N VAL A 89 -11.31 0.84 -19.91
CA VAL A 89 -12.22 0.40 -18.84
C VAL A 89 -12.31 1.49 -17.77
N VAL A 90 -13.54 1.79 -17.38
CA VAL A 90 -13.83 2.66 -16.24
C VAL A 90 -14.49 1.84 -15.17
N ASN A 91 -13.92 1.89 -13.98
CA ASN A 91 -14.46 1.22 -12.82
C ASN A 91 -15.39 2.18 -12.08
N VAL A 92 -16.67 1.86 -12.05
CA VAL A 92 -17.67 2.60 -11.29
C VAL A 92 -17.85 1.93 -9.94
N THR A 93 -17.62 2.69 -8.86
CA THR A 93 -17.93 2.25 -7.51
C THR A 93 -19.17 2.99 -7.02
N SER A 94 -20.20 2.24 -6.66
CA SER A 94 -21.47 2.73 -6.13
C SER A 94 -21.77 2.15 -4.75
N VAL A 95 -22.67 2.81 -4.02
CA VAL A 95 -23.08 2.42 -2.68
C VAL A 95 -24.59 2.53 -2.57
N ASP A 96 -25.22 1.59 -1.87
CA ASP A 96 -26.62 1.72 -1.44
C ASP A 96 -26.66 2.65 -0.21
N PRO A 97 -27.28 3.85 -0.29
CA PRO A 97 -27.39 4.75 0.85
C PRO A 97 -28.11 4.16 2.06
N ASN A 98 -28.96 3.15 1.84
CA ASN A 98 -29.72 2.45 2.88
C ASN A 98 -29.10 1.09 3.26
N GLY A 99 -28.00 0.71 2.61
CA GLY A 99 -27.31 -0.55 2.80
C GLY A 99 -26.39 -0.54 4.03
N PRO A 100 -25.74 -1.68 4.31
CA PRO A 100 -24.69 -1.75 5.32
C PRO A 100 -23.58 -0.73 5.01
N PRO A 101 -23.06 0.00 6.01
CA PRO A 101 -21.90 0.85 5.82
C PRO A 101 -20.72 0.02 5.28
N ASP A 102 -19.90 0.64 4.43
CA ASP A 102 -18.73 0.04 3.77
C ASP A 102 -19.00 -1.07 2.75
N LYS A 103 -20.27 -1.31 2.38
CA LYS A 103 -20.61 -2.20 1.26
C LYS A 103 -20.60 -1.42 -0.05
N TYR A 104 -19.59 -1.68 -0.87
CA TYR A 104 -19.44 -1.09 -2.20
C TYR A 104 -19.78 -2.08 -3.30
N THR A 105 -20.44 -1.58 -4.34
CA THR A 105 -20.66 -2.29 -5.59
C THR A 105 -19.62 -1.79 -6.59
N PHE A 106 -18.74 -2.68 -7.03
CA PHE A 106 -17.65 -2.36 -7.96
C PHE A 106 -17.98 -2.93 -9.36
N GLN A 107 -18.07 -2.06 -10.36
CA GLN A 107 -18.46 -2.39 -11.72
C GLN A 107 -17.41 -1.91 -12.72
N PRO A 108 -16.53 -2.78 -13.24
CA PRO A 108 -15.70 -2.47 -14.40
C PRO A 108 -16.59 -2.41 -15.66
N ILE A 109 -16.53 -1.30 -16.40
CA ILE A 109 -17.31 -1.09 -17.62
C ILE A 109 -16.36 -0.77 -18.76
N ASP A 110 -16.48 -1.52 -19.85
CA ASP A 110 -15.78 -1.22 -21.09
C ASP A 110 -16.40 0.03 -21.73
N GLN A 111 -15.60 1.08 -21.89
CA GLN A 111 -16.04 2.36 -22.46
C GLN A 111 -16.40 2.25 -23.94
N THR A 112 -15.93 1.25 -24.67
CA THR A 112 -16.22 1.12 -26.11
C THR A 112 -17.57 0.46 -26.35
N THR A 113 -18.01 -0.43 -25.46
CA THR A 113 -19.24 -1.22 -25.61
C THR A 113 -20.33 -0.87 -24.60
N GLY A 114 -19.97 -0.31 -23.45
CA GLY A 114 -20.85 -0.17 -22.29
C GLY A 114 -21.11 -1.50 -21.58
N GLU A 115 -20.50 -2.61 -22.01
CA GLU A 115 -20.70 -3.91 -21.37
C GLU A 115 -19.87 -4.03 -20.09
N ALA A 116 -20.25 -4.98 -19.23
CA ALA A 116 -19.44 -5.31 -18.06
C ALA A 116 -18.09 -5.86 -18.53
N ALA A 117 -17.01 -5.18 -18.19
CA ALA A 117 -15.68 -5.70 -18.40
C ALA A 117 -15.38 -6.79 -17.35
N PRO A 118 -14.51 -7.77 -17.64
CA PRO A 118 -14.10 -8.72 -16.61
C PRO A 118 -13.42 -7.97 -15.46
N LEU A 119 -13.76 -8.36 -14.24
CA LEU A 119 -13.01 -7.99 -13.05
C LEU A 119 -11.59 -8.52 -13.24
N VAL A 120 -10.63 -7.61 -13.28
CA VAL A 120 -9.22 -7.99 -13.08
C VAL A 120 -9.06 -8.19 -11.57
N ALA A 121 -9.58 -9.29 -11.06
CA ALA A 121 -9.25 -9.72 -9.71
C ALA A 121 -7.78 -10.15 -9.72
N GLY A 122 -7.02 -9.73 -8.71
CA GLY A 122 -5.65 -10.22 -8.55
C GLY A 122 -5.67 -11.74 -8.43
N HIS A 123 -4.60 -12.42 -8.85
CA HIS A 123 -4.57 -13.87 -8.72
C HIS A 123 -4.79 -14.26 -7.23
N PRO A 124 -5.61 -15.28 -6.88
CA PRO A 124 -5.97 -15.56 -5.48
C PRO A 124 -4.76 -15.79 -4.55
N VAL A 125 -3.66 -16.29 -5.11
CA VAL A 125 -2.38 -16.43 -4.37
C VAL A 125 -1.77 -15.07 -4.04
N MET A 126 -1.82 -14.10 -4.97
CA MET A 126 -1.32 -12.75 -4.73
C MET A 126 -2.19 -12.02 -3.71
N GLU A 127 -3.51 -12.20 -3.75
CA GLU A 127 -4.42 -11.68 -2.72
C GLU A 127 -4.11 -12.28 -1.34
N PHE A 128 -3.90 -13.59 -1.25
CA PHE A 128 -3.49 -14.25 0.00
C PHE A 128 -2.17 -13.68 0.54
N ILE A 129 -1.16 -13.51 -0.33
CA ILE A 129 0.15 -12.94 0.05
C ILE A 129 -0.03 -11.50 0.53
N LEU A 130 -0.83 -10.69 -0.18
CA LEU A 130 -1.10 -9.30 0.18
C LEU A 130 -1.77 -9.22 1.55
N GLN A 131 -2.79 -10.02 1.81
CA GLN A 131 -3.50 -10.00 3.09
C GLN A 131 -2.61 -10.49 4.25
N LEU A 132 -1.82 -11.54 4.02
CA LEU A 132 -0.82 -11.98 5.00
C LEU A 132 0.20 -10.87 5.32
N HIS A 133 0.63 -10.13 4.29
CA HIS A 133 1.63 -9.06 4.40
C HIS A 133 1.11 -7.81 5.13
N THR A 134 -0.11 -7.39 4.83
CA THR A 134 -0.66 -6.13 5.34
C THR A 134 -1.25 -6.27 6.73
N ASP A 135 -1.96 -7.36 7.01
CA ASP A 135 -2.75 -7.49 8.22
C ASP A 135 -2.77 -8.88 8.86
N MET A 136 -2.04 -9.85 8.30
CA MET A 136 -1.98 -11.23 8.81
C MET A 136 -3.36 -11.91 8.95
N PHE A 137 -4.35 -11.50 8.14
CA PHE A 137 -5.77 -11.91 8.24
C PHE A 137 -6.47 -11.47 9.53
N LEU A 138 -5.93 -10.47 10.23
CA LEU A 138 -6.48 -9.94 11.49
C LEU A 138 -7.01 -8.51 11.34
N GLY A 139 -7.04 -7.97 10.12
CA GLY A 139 -7.48 -6.60 9.84
C GLY A 139 -6.69 -5.57 10.66
N LEU A 140 -7.40 -4.60 11.25
CA LEU A 140 -6.75 -3.53 12.02
C LEU A 140 -5.85 -4.05 13.15
N ALA A 141 -6.23 -5.12 13.85
CA ALA A 141 -5.43 -5.67 14.93
C ALA A 141 -4.07 -6.17 14.43
N GLY A 142 -4.04 -6.83 13.26
CA GLY A 142 -2.82 -7.30 12.63
C GLY A 142 -1.96 -6.17 12.09
N MET A 143 -2.56 -5.15 11.47
CA MET A 143 -1.85 -3.93 11.07
C MET A 143 -1.14 -3.29 12.27
N LEU A 144 -1.86 -3.03 13.36
CA LEU A 144 -1.29 -2.40 14.56
C LEU A 144 -0.21 -3.28 15.21
N PHE A 145 -0.40 -4.60 15.21
CA PHE A 145 0.59 -5.54 15.70
C PHE A 145 1.89 -5.47 14.86
N LEU A 146 1.78 -5.50 13.53
CA LEU A 146 2.93 -5.31 12.63
C LEU A 146 3.58 -3.94 12.81
N GLY A 147 2.79 -2.90 13.07
CA GLY A 147 3.29 -1.57 13.42
C GLY A 147 4.14 -1.59 14.69
N ALA A 148 3.69 -2.29 15.73
CA ALA A 148 4.48 -2.49 16.94
C ALA A 148 5.78 -3.26 16.67
N MET A 149 5.75 -4.28 15.80
CA MET A 149 6.97 -4.99 15.37
C MET A 149 7.91 -4.08 14.58
N GLY A 150 7.38 -3.18 13.76
CA GLY A 150 8.14 -2.14 13.07
C GLY A 150 8.81 -1.16 14.03
N LEU A 151 8.14 -0.77 15.13
CA LEU A 151 8.76 0.04 16.19
C LEU A 151 9.91 -0.69 16.89
N LEU A 152 9.78 -2.01 17.12
CA LEU A 152 10.88 -2.83 17.64
C LEU A 152 12.06 -2.89 16.66
N LEU A 153 11.79 -2.96 15.35
CA LEU A 153 12.83 -2.86 14.32
C LEU A 153 13.52 -1.49 14.36
N VAL A 154 12.79 -0.38 14.46
CA VAL A 154 13.38 0.96 14.60
C VAL A 154 14.24 1.05 15.86
N ALA A 155 13.77 0.52 16.99
CA ALA A 155 14.57 0.43 18.22
C ALA A 155 15.83 -0.43 18.04
N ALA A 156 15.74 -1.54 17.29
CA ALA A 156 16.88 -2.39 16.94
C ALA A 156 17.92 -1.64 16.09
N LEU A 157 17.48 -0.84 15.11
CA LEU A 157 18.37 -0.04 14.26
C LEU A 157 19.08 1.05 15.06
N VAL A 158 18.33 1.84 15.84
CA VAL A 158 18.90 2.91 16.68
C VAL A 158 19.90 2.35 17.68
N SER A 159 19.52 1.27 18.39
CA SER A 159 20.44 0.61 19.33
C SER A 159 21.65 -0.02 18.62
N GLY A 160 21.47 -0.55 17.41
CA GLY A 160 22.55 -1.07 16.57
C GLY A 160 23.57 -0.01 16.19
N VAL A 161 23.12 1.20 15.79
CA VAL A 161 23.99 2.35 15.50
C VAL A 161 24.79 2.76 16.75
N VAL A 162 24.11 2.84 17.91
CA VAL A 162 24.77 3.18 19.18
C VAL A 162 25.85 2.15 19.55
N LEU A 163 25.60 0.86 19.28
CA LEU A 163 26.56 -0.22 19.53
C LEU A 163 27.66 -0.29 18.47
N TYR A 164 27.42 0.16 17.23
CA TYR A 164 28.40 0.03 16.14
C TYR A 164 29.76 0.65 16.47
N ALA A 165 29.74 1.90 16.98
CA ALA A 165 30.96 2.65 17.28
C ALA A 165 31.90 1.91 18.25
N PRO A 166 31.49 1.47 19.46
CA PRO A 166 32.41 0.79 20.38
C PRO A 166 32.94 -0.56 19.86
N PHE A 167 32.20 -1.28 19.00
CA PHE A 167 32.63 -2.57 18.46
C PHE A 167 33.54 -2.44 17.22
N MET A 168 33.33 -1.44 16.38
CA MET A 168 34.05 -1.28 15.12
C MET A 168 35.17 -0.23 15.14
N ARG A 169 35.33 0.55 16.23
CA ARG A 169 36.33 1.65 16.31
C ARG A 169 37.78 1.26 15.99
N ARG A 170 38.15 -0.02 16.15
CA ARG A 170 39.52 -0.52 15.95
C ARG A 170 39.72 -1.24 14.62
N LEU A 171 38.69 -1.31 13.79
CA LEU A 171 38.73 -1.98 12.49
C LEU A 171 38.47 -0.93 11.39
N PRO A 172 39.18 -0.99 10.25
CA PRO A 172 38.78 -0.24 9.07
C PRO A 172 37.35 -0.58 8.67
N PHE A 173 36.61 0.40 8.14
CA PHE A 173 35.29 0.17 7.58
C PHE A 173 35.34 -0.95 6.52
N GLY A 174 34.33 -1.82 6.49
CA GLY A 174 34.29 -2.94 5.54
C GLY A 174 35.12 -4.18 5.93
N THR A 175 35.82 -4.17 7.07
CA THR A 175 36.65 -5.32 7.47
C THR A 175 35.79 -6.53 7.84
N VAL A 176 35.91 -7.61 7.05
CA VAL A 176 35.37 -8.94 7.40
C VAL A 176 36.53 -9.90 7.68
N ARG A 177 36.62 -10.41 8.92
CA ARG A 177 37.75 -11.25 9.35
C ARG A 177 37.57 -12.71 8.93
N ALA A 178 37.72 -12.99 7.63
CA ALA A 178 37.44 -14.30 7.00
C ALA A 178 38.18 -15.50 7.62
N LYS A 179 39.35 -15.29 8.23
CA LYS A 179 40.17 -16.33 8.89
C LYS A 179 39.76 -16.64 10.35
N LYS A 180 38.79 -15.92 10.91
CA LYS A 180 38.29 -16.15 12.29
C LYS A 180 37.17 -17.18 12.33
N ALA A 181 36.84 -17.63 13.54
CA ALA A 181 35.72 -18.54 13.79
C ALA A 181 34.41 -18.01 13.18
N ALA A 182 33.52 -18.92 12.76
CA ALA A 182 32.28 -18.59 12.06
C ALA A 182 31.44 -17.52 12.79
N ARG A 183 31.34 -17.60 14.12
CA ARG A 183 30.62 -16.61 14.95
C ARG A 183 31.15 -15.18 14.75
N THR A 184 32.48 -14.99 14.74
CA THR A 184 33.08 -13.67 14.53
C THR A 184 32.83 -13.18 13.11
N ARG A 185 32.87 -14.08 12.12
CA ARG A 185 32.58 -13.73 10.73
C ARG A 185 31.14 -13.27 10.53
N TRP A 186 30.17 -13.99 11.10
CA TRP A 186 28.76 -13.60 11.04
C TRP A 186 28.49 -12.28 11.74
N LEU A 187 29.18 -12.01 12.86
CA LEU A 187 29.11 -10.70 13.51
C LEU A 187 29.68 -9.59 12.61
N ASP A 188 30.82 -9.83 11.95
CA ASP A 188 31.40 -8.85 11.02
C ASP A 188 30.47 -8.59 9.83
N TYR A 189 29.84 -9.63 9.27
CA TYR A 189 28.83 -9.49 8.21
C TYR A 189 27.59 -8.73 8.69
N HIS A 190 27.07 -9.03 9.89
CA HIS A 190 25.93 -8.32 10.45
C HIS A 190 26.24 -6.83 10.68
N ASN A 191 27.43 -6.51 11.21
CA ASN A 191 27.86 -5.12 11.38
C ASN A 191 28.01 -4.40 10.05
N LEU A 192 28.59 -5.05 9.04
CA LEU A 192 28.80 -4.47 7.72
C LEU A 192 27.48 -4.24 6.98
N LEU A 193 26.65 -5.28 6.86
CA LEU A 193 25.33 -5.17 6.22
C LEU A 193 24.47 -4.16 6.96
N GLY A 194 24.44 -4.25 8.29
CA GLY A 194 23.68 -3.34 9.15
C GLY A 194 24.05 -1.88 8.91
N VAL A 195 25.34 -1.50 8.98
CA VAL A 195 25.74 -0.09 8.81
C VAL A 195 25.54 0.42 7.38
N VAL A 196 25.70 -0.45 6.37
CA VAL A 196 25.50 -0.07 4.96
C VAL A 196 24.02 0.17 4.67
N THR A 197 23.13 -0.65 5.23
CA THR A 197 21.69 -0.56 4.93
C THR A 197 20.91 0.25 5.97
N VAL A 198 21.50 0.66 7.10
CA VAL A 198 20.76 1.24 8.24
C VAL A 198 19.86 2.41 7.85
N ALA A 199 20.35 3.34 7.02
CA ALA A 199 19.58 4.50 6.60
C ALA A 199 18.35 4.08 5.79
N TRP A 200 18.54 3.15 4.85
CA TRP A 200 17.46 2.62 4.02
C TRP A 200 16.45 1.80 4.84
N VAL A 201 16.91 0.86 5.68
CA VAL A 201 16.03 0.05 6.54
C VAL A 201 15.29 0.93 7.55
N LEU A 202 15.91 2.02 8.02
CA LEU A 202 15.25 2.97 8.92
C LEU A 202 14.10 3.70 8.22
N VAL A 203 14.33 4.20 7.00
CA VAL A 203 13.26 4.84 6.21
C VAL A 203 12.14 3.86 5.95
N VAL A 204 12.44 2.68 5.41
CA VAL A 204 11.43 1.64 5.10
C VAL A 204 10.71 1.16 6.36
N GLY A 205 11.43 1.01 7.49
CA GLY A 205 10.84 0.61 8.76
C GLY A 205 9.89 1.68 9.32
N VAL A 206 10.30 2.95 9.30
CA VAL A 206 9.45 4.06 9.79
C VAL A 206 8.25 4.26 8.88
N THR A 207 8.42 4.25 7.56
CA THR A 207 7.28 4.38 6.62
C THR A 207 6.36 3.17 6.72
N GLY A 208 6.89 1.96 6.92
CA GLY A 208 6.10 0.77 7.18
C GLY A 208 5.22 0.92 8.43
N VAL A 209 5.78 1.41 9.54
CA VAL A 209 4.99 1.72 10.75
C VAL A 209 3.88 2.73 10.46
N VAL A 210 4.18 3.80 9.73
CA VAL A 210 3.15 4.79 9.34
C VAL A 210 2.07 4.14 8.48
N ASN A 211 2.44 3.26 7.55
CA ASN A 211 1.48 2.57 6.67
C ASN A 211 0.51 1.68 7.46
N THR A 212 0.97 1.04 8.55
CA THR A 212 0.08 0.26 9.42
C THR A 212 -0.97 1.10 10.16
N LEU A 213 -0.80 2.43 10.18
CA LEU A 213 -1.75 3.38 10.76
C LEU A 213 -2.68 4.00 9.69
N ALA A 214 -2.64 3.53 8.44
CA ALA A 214 -3.44 4.12 7.36
C ALA A 214 -4.94 4.18 7.69
N VAL A 215 -5.52 3.08 8.19
CA VAL A 215 -6.95 3.03 8.57
C VAL A 215 -7.32 4.09 9.61
N PRO A 216 -6.68 4.18 10.80
CA PRO A 216 -7.03 5.20 11.78
C PRO A 216 -6.68 6.62 11.32
N ILE A 217 -5.61 6.82 10.56
CA ILE A 217 -5.26 8.13 10.00
C ILE A 217 -6.34 8.62 9.02
N ILE A 218 -6.79 7.75 8.12
CA ILE A 218 -7.86 8.06 7.17
C ILE A 218 -9.18 8.32 7.91
N ALA A 219 -9.52 7.51 8.91
CA ALA A 219 -10.71 7.73 9.72
C ALA A 219 -10.67 9.08 10.45
N TYR A 220 -9.53 9.43 11.05
CA TYR A 220 -9.33 10.72 11.70
C TYR A 220 -9.47 11.89 10.71
N TRP A 221 -8.88 11.78 9.52
CA TRP A 221 -9.02 12.78 8.46
C TRP A 221 -10.48 12.93 7.99
N LYS A 222 -11.22 11.81 7.85
CA LYS A 222 -12.65 11.82 7.49
C LYS A 222 -13.50 12.56 8.52
N ASP A 223 -13.23 12.36 9.81
CA ASP A 223 -14.02 12.96 10.90
C ASP A 223 -13.70 14.45 11.14
N THR A 224 -12.49 14.88 10.76
CA THR A 224 -11.99 16.25 11.01
C THR A 224 -11.96 17.07 9.73
N ALA A 225 -10.89 16.95 8.95
CA ALA A 225 -10.60 17.79 7.79
C ALA A 225 -11.68 17.67 6.71
N LEU A 226 -12.17 16.46 6.41
CA LEU A 226 -13.22 16.29 5.41
C LEU A 226 -14.53 16.97 5.84
N LYS A 227 -14.87 16.87 7.13
CA LYS A 227 -16.05 17.52 7.71
C LYS A 227 -15.97 19.05 7.67
N GLU A 228 -14.77 19.62 7.90
CA GLU A 228 -14.55 21.06 7.77
C GLU A 228 -14.64 21.52 6.31
N LEU A 229 -14.06 20.77 5.37
CA LEU A 229 -14.10 21.09 3.94
C LEU A 229 -15.54 21.06 3.39
N THR A 230 -16.41 20.21 3.94
CA THR A 230 -17.81 20.14 3.52
C THR A 230 -18.72 21.15 4.22
N ALA A 231 -18.27 21.81 5.29
CA ALA A 231 -19.07 22.82 6.00
C ALA A 231 -19.44 24.02 5.12
N ALA A 232 -18.64 24.36 4.10
CA ALA A 232 -18.98 25.42 3.14
C ALA A 232 -20.14 25.05 2.19
N TYR A 233 -20.58 23.79 2.19
CA TYR A 233 -21.68 23.26 1.39
C TYR A 233 -22.93 23.00 2.26
N ASP A 234 -23.25 23.92 3.17
CA ASP A 234 -24.40 23.86 4.10
C ASP A 234 -25.76 23.69 3.39
N ALA A 235 -25.83 23.97 2.08
CA ALA A 235 -26.91 23.51 1.22
C ALA A 235 -26.39 22.32 0.39
N PRO A 236 -26.65 21.05 0.79
CA PRO A 236 -26.32 19.93 -0.05
C PRO A 236 -27.03 20.11 -1.39
N VAL A 237 -26.24 20.18 -2.48
CA VAL A 237 -26.79 20.12 -3.84
C VAL A 237 -27.63 18.86 -3.91
N SER A 238 -28.81 18.95 -4.52
CA SER A 238 -29.69 17.79 -4.63
C SER A 238 -28.91 16.60 -5.20
N LEU A 239 -29.00 15.42 -4.58
CA LEU A 239 -28.39 14.19 -5.11
C LEU A 239 -28.90 13.83 -6.52
N THR A 240 -29.99 14.47 -6.96
CA THR A 240 -30.60 14.36 -8.29
C THR A 240 -30.02 15.35 -9.31
N GLU A 241 -29.36 16.43 -8.89
CA GLU A 241 -28.74 17.43 -9.79
C GLU A 241 -27.24 17.15 -9.88
N ARG A 242 -26.87 16.19 -10.73
CA ARG A 242 -25.46 15.86 -10.98
C ARG A 242 -24.93 16.70 -12.13
N SER A 243 -23.78 17.34 -11.93
CA SER A 243 -23.02 17.92 -13.03
C SER A 243 -22.37 16.80 -13.86
N SER A 244 -22.21 17.03 -15.16
CA SER A 244 -21.47 16.12 -16.04
C SER A 244 -20.04 15.88 -15.53
N LEU A 245 -19.72 14.60 -15.31
CA LEU A 245 -18.39 14.15 -14.91
C LEU A 245 -17.41 14.27 -16.07
N ASP A 246 -17.89 13.99 -17.29
CA ASP A 246 -17.12 14.18 -18.50
C ASP A 246 -16.68 15.64 -18.67
N ALA A 247 -17.62 16.60 -18.53
CA ALA A 247 -17.31 18.02 -18.61
C ALA A 247 -16.37 18.50 -17.49
N ALA A 248 -16.44 17.90 -16.30
CA ALA A 248 -15.53 18.20 -15.20
C ALA A 248 -14.09 17.73 -15.51
N VAL A 249 -13.95 16.49 -16.01
CA VAL A 249 -12.66 15.91 -16.41
C VAL A 249 -12.06 16.65 -17.60
N GLU A 250 -12.84 16.96 -18.63
CA GLU A 250 -12.35 17.72 -19.79
C GLU A 250 -11.91 19.13 -19.40
N ARG A 251 -12.64 19.82 -18.51
CA ARG A 251 -12.17 21.10 -17.95
C ARG A 251 -10.86 20.97 -17.20
N ALA A 252 -10.68 19.89 -16.43
CA ALA A 252 -9.44 19.64 -15.69
C ALA A 252 -8.26 19.40 -16.65
N LYS A 253 -8.44 18.59 -17.69
CA LYS A 253 -7.43 18.34 -18.74
C LYS A 253 -7.05 19.63 -19.48
N LEU A 254 -8.04 20.48 -19.79
CA LEU A 254 -7.79 21.77 -20.44
C LEU A 254 -7.02 22.73 -19.52
N ALA A 255 -7.30 22.71 -18.22
CA ALA A 255 -6.60 23.55 -17.25
C ALA A 255 -5.17 23.06 -16.96
N LEU A 256 -4.89 21.78 -17.15
CA LEU A 256 -3.59 21.13 -16.92
C LEU A 256 -3.16 20.30 -18.14
N PRO A 257 -2.83 20.94 -19.28
CA PRO A 257 -2.47 20.21 -20.49
C PRO A 257 -1.17 19.40 -20.30
N GLY A 258 -1.21 18.12 -20.64
CA GLY A 258 -0.04 17.22 -20.60
C GLY A 258 0.21 16.51 -19.26
N LYS A 259 -0.76 16.54 -18.35
CA LYS A 259 -0.79 15.72 -17.13
C LYS A 259 -2.04 14.85 -17.07
#